data_AF-A0AAA9ZEA9-F1
#
_entry.id   AF-A0AAA9ZEA9-F1
#
_cell.length_a   1.000
_cell.length_b   1.000
_cell.length_c   1.000
_cell.angle_alpha   90.00
_cell.angle_beta   90.00
_cell.angle_gamma   90.00
#
_symmetry.space_group_name_H-M   'P 1'
#
loop_
_entity.id
_entity.type
_entity.pdbx_description
1 polymer ?
#
loop_
_entity_poly.entity_id
_entity_poly.type
_entity_poly.pdbx_seq_one_letter_code
_entity_poly.pdbx_strand_id
1 'polypeptide(L)'
;MANDREILREIWEGKIPVQFQLASDETDVEPEQFFLRIPRLSYFPLVSDKVRKHFLRFVSNELQDGEMWLDSNGTPLKWHYPIGLLFDLLVGGDAILPWLITVHFSKFPEDVLFRCPNKDIVEAHFMSGLKEADVLKHRGQVVSAMQKKDHNQLWLGLVNDKFDQFWAVNRRLMEPIPDQDGFKHIPVRCYSEVSYLC
;
A
#
# COMPACT_ATOMS: atom_id res chain seq x y z
N MET A 1 27.57 -3.90 4.90
CA MET A 1 27.07 -4.98 4.02
C MET A 1 26.09 -5.93 4.74
N ALA A 2 26.47 -6.64 5.83
CA ALA A 2 25.52 -7.49 6.57
C ALA A 2 24.45 -6.67 7.32
N ASN A 3 24.87 -5.65 8.08
CA ASN A 3 23.97 -4.76 8.81
C ASN A 3 22.96 -4.03 7.91
N ASP A 4 23.37 -3.64 6.69
CA ASP A 4 22.47 -2.96 5.74
C ASP A 4 21.35 -3.90 5.29
N ARG A 5 21.64 -5.20 5.10
CA ARG A 5 20.64 -6.20 4.73
C ARG A 5 19.64 -6.46 5.87
N GLU A 6 20.10 -6.44 7.11
CA GLU A 6 19.23 -6.55 8.29
C GLU A 6 18.25 -5.38 8.35
N ILE A 7 18.73 -4.14 8.18
CA ILE A 7 17.87 -2.95 8.13
C ILE A 7 16.82 -3.06 7.01
N LEU A 8 17.23 -3.46 5.80
CA LEU A 8 16.29 -3.67 4.68
C LEU A 8 15.22 -4.72 5.01
N ARG A 9 15.60 -5.77 5.74
CA ARG A 9 14.69 -6.84 6.15
C ARG A 9 13.71 -6.36 7.21
N GLU A 10 14.17 -5.63 8.22
CA GLU A 10 13.30 -5.02 9.24
C GLU A 10 12.27 -4.07 8.61
N ILE A 11 12.69 -3.22 7.66
CA ILE A 11 11.79 -2.33 6.93
C ILE A 11 10.73 -3.15 6.15
N TRP A 12 11.14 -4.23 5.50
CA TRP A 12 10.25 -5.10 4.73
C TRP A 12 9.24 -5.85 5.62
N GLU A 13 9.72 -6.40 6.73
CA GLU A 13 8.94 -7.24 7.64
C GLU A 13 8.02 -6.42 8.54
N GLY A 14 8.19 -5.09 8.61
CA GLY A 14 7.31 -4.18 9.33
C GLY A 14 5.82 -4.37 9.01
N LYS A 15 5.04 -4.72 10.05
CA LYS A 15 3.58 -4.90 9.97
C LYS A 15 2.85 -3.92 10.88
N ILE A 16 1.58 -3.65 10.55
CA ILE A 16 0.65 -2.89 11.39
C ILE A 16 -0.49 -3.83 11.81
N PRO A 17 -0.81 -3.94 13.12
CA PRO A 17 -2.01 -4.63 13.56
C PRO A 17 -3.23 -3.74 13.28
N VAL A 18 -4.20 -4.29 12.55
CA VAL A 18 -5.40 -3.58 12.10
C VAL A 18 -6.63 -4.33 12.57
N GLN A 19 -7.58 -3.56 13.08
CA GLN A 19 -8.95 -3.98 13.35
C GLN A 19 -9.83 -3.42 12.24
N PHE A 20 -10.46 -4.31 11.47
CA PHE A 20 -11.48 -3.94 10.51
C PHE A 20 -12.86 -4.10 11.14
N GLN A 21 -13.71 -3.09 10.94
CA GLN A 21 -15.12 -3.12 11.30
C GLN A 21 -15.96 -2.73 10.08
N LEU A 22 -17.14 -3.31 9.93
CA LEU A 22 -18.08 -2.88 8.90
C LEU A 22 -18.80 -1.62 9.38
N ALA A 23 -19.04 -0.67 8.49
CA ALA A 23 -19.80 0.52 8.84
C ALA A 23 -21.23 0.16 9.30
N SER A 24 -21.72 0.85 10.32
CA SER A 24 -22.98 0.52 10.98
C SER A 24 -24.21 0.72 10.08
N ASP A 25 -24.09 1.49 9.01
CA ASP A 25 -25.16 1.73 8.03
C ASP A 25 -25.12 0.76 6.84
N GLU A 26 -24.19 -0.21 6.82
CA GLU A 26 -24.07 -1.24 5.79
C GLU A 26 -24.71 -2.58 6.20
N THR A 27 -25.17 -2.70 7.45
CA THR A 27 -25.72 -3.95 7.99
C THR A 27 -26.73 -3.72 9.10
N ASP A 28 -27.75 -4.58 9.18
CA ASP A 28 -28.75 -4.60 10.25
C ASP A 28 -28.38 -5.54 11.41
N VAL A 29 -27.27 -6.28 11.28
CA VAL A 29 -26.78 -7.23 12.29
C VAL A 29 -25.43 -6.79 12.83
N GLU A 30 -25.09 -7.21 14.05
CA GLU A 30 -23.77 -6.93 14.60
C GLU A 30 -22.70 -7.77 13.87
N PRO A 31 -21.79 -7.14 13.10
CA PRO A 31 -20.80 -7.87 12.33
C PRO A 31 -19.61 -8.27 13.21
N GLU A 32 -19.12 -9.49 13.04
CA GLU A 32 -17.91 -9.94 13.74
C GLU A 32 -16.70 -9.11 13.30
N GLN A 33 -15.91 -8.62 14.27
CA GLN A 33 -14.69 -7.86 14.01
C GLN A 33 -13.63 -8.73 13.31
N PHE A 34 -12.86 -8.12 12.40
CA PHE A 34 -11.82 -8.83 11.64
C PHE A 34 -10.44 -8.23 11.92
N PHE A 35 -9.52 -9.02 12.48
CA PHE A 35 -8.18 -8.55 12.83
C PHE A 35 -7.13 -9.12 11.88
N LEU A 36 -6.20 -8.28 11.43
CA LEU A 36 -5.10 -8.69 10.55
C LEU A 36 -3.82 -7.90 10.84
N ARG A 37 -2.66 -8.56 10.71
CA ARG A 37 -1.37 -7.87 10.63
C ARG A 37 -1.01 -7.67 9.17
N ILE A 38 -0.94 -6.43 8.70
CA ILE A 38 -0.70 -6.10 7.29
C ILE A 38 0.66 -5.43 7.04
N PRO A 39 1.32 -5.70 5.91
CA PRO A 39 2.63 -5.11 5.57
C PRO A 39 2.57 -3.59 5.36
N ARG A 40 3.52 -2.87 5.97
CA ARG A 40 3.68 -1.41 5.79
C ARG A 40 3.96 -1.03 4.34
N LEU A 41 4.74 -1.82 3.61
CA LEU A 41 5.17 -1.51 2.24
C LEU A 41 4.16 -1.88 1.16
N SER A 42 3.02 -2.49 1.51
CA SER A 42 1.99 -2.90 0.55
C SER A 42 0.89 -1.85 0.41
N TYR A 43 -0.07 -2.14 -0.47
CA TYR A 43 -1.30 -1.38 -0.69
C TYR A 43 -2.51 -2.18 -0.20
N PHE A 44 -3.57 -1.48 0.23
CA PHE A 44 -4.78 -2.12 0.77
C PHE A 44 -5.42 -3.16 -0.18
N PRO A 45 -5.63 -2.88 -1.48
CA PRO A 45 -6.25 -3.85 -2.39
C PRO A 45 -5.49 -5.17 -2.55
N LEU A 46 -4.21 -5.23 -2.15
CA LEU A 46 -3.41 -6.44 -2.20
C LEU A 46 -3.57 -7.34 -0.97
N VAL A 47 -4.06 -6.78 0.15
CA VAL A 47 -4.08 -7.45 1.46
C VAL A 47 -5.48 -7.60 2.05
N SER A 48 -6.50 -7.02 1.41
CA SER A 48 -7.87 -6.94 1.93
C SER A 48 -8.84 -7.97 1.34
N ASP A 49 -8.40 -8.93 0.52
CA ASP A 49 -9.28 -9.95 -0.08
C ASP A 49 -10.06 -10.76 0.99
N LYS A 50 -9.38 -11.13 2.07
CA LYS A 50 -10.00 -11.86 3.20
C LYS A 50 -10.98 -10.99 3.97
N VAL A 51 -10.66 -9.70 4.13
CA VAL A 51 -11.51 -8.69 4.77
C VAL A 51 -12.81 -8.54 3.98
N ARG A 52 -12.70 -8.36 2.66
CA ARG A 52 -13.84 -8.28 1.75
C ARG A 52 -14.73 -9.53 1.87
N LYS A 53 -14.13 -10.71 1.73
CA LYS A 53 -14.87 -12.00 1.81
C LYS A 53 -15.58 -12.19 3.15
N HIS A 54 -14.98 -11.73 4.25
CA HIS A 54 -15.60 -11.79 5.57
C HIS A 54 -16.84 -10.90 5.65
N PHE A 55 -16.71 -9.61 5.30
CA PHE A 55 -17.80 -8.64 5.48
C PHE A 55 -18.94 -8.77 4.46
N LEU A 56 -18.68 -9.34 3.27
CA LEU A 56 -19.74 -9.65 2.30
C LEU A 56 -20.84 -10.57 2.87
N ARG A 57 -20.57 -11.29 3.96
CA ARG A 57 -21.55 -12.16 4.63
C ARG A 57 -22.56 -11.40 5.50
N PHE A 58 -22.30 -10.13 5.78
CA PHE A 58 -23.09 -9.30 6.69
C PHE A 58 -23.85 -8.18 5.95
N VAL A 59 -23.53 -7.92 4.69
CA VAL A 59 -24.20 -6.90 3.85
C VAL A 59 -25.32 -7.51 3.02
N SER A 60 -26.32 -6.69 2.69
CA SER A 60 -27.43 -7.09 1.81
C SER A 60 -26.92 -7.44 0.40
N ASN A 61 -27.68 -8.26 -0.34
CA ASN A 61 -27.30 -8.68 -1.70
C ASN A 61 -27.09 -7.49 -2.65
N GLU A 62 -27.81 -6.38 -2.44
CA GLU A 62 -27.69 -5.16 -3.26
C GLU A 62 -26.32 -4.50 -3.11
N LEU A 63 -25.67 -4.67 -1.96
CA LEU A 63 -24.36 -4.07 -1.64
C LEU A 63 -23.19 -5.00 -1.98
N GLN A 64 -23.44 -6.28 -2.30
CA GLN A 64 -22.36 -7.24 -2.57
C GLN A 64 -21.57 -6.93 -3.84
N ASP A 65 -22.21 -6.29 -4.81
CA ASP A 65 -21.58 -5.80 -6.05
C ASP A 65 -20.86 -4.45 -5.86
N GLY A 66 -21.00 -3.85 -4.68
CA GLY A 66 -20.35 -2.60 -4.31
C GLY A 66 -18.82 -2.70 -4.30
N GLU A 67 -18.16 -1.62 -4.72
CA GLU A 67 -16.72 -1.48 -4.61
C GLU A 67 -16.35 -1.17 -3.16
N MET A 68 -15.58 -2.08 -2.55
CA MET A 68 -15.14 -1.91 -1.16
C MET A 68 -14.16 -0.74 -1.06
N TRP A 69 -14.44 0.18 -0.15
CA TRP A 69 -13.51 1.24 0.24
C TRP A 69 -13.34 1.27 1.76
N LEU A 70 -12.28 1.94 2.20
CA LEU A 70 -11.84 1.94 3.59
C LEU A 70 -11.71 3.37 4.07
N ASP A 71 -12.04 3.62 5.33
CA ASP A 71 -11.76 4.88 6.01
C ASP A 71 -11.10 4.62 7.37
N SER A 72 -10.47 5.67 7.89
CA SER A 72 -10.05 5.72 9.29
C SER A 72 -10.48 7.06 9.87
N ASN A 73 -11.27 7.01 10.95
CA ASN A 73 -11.83 8.19 11.62
C ASN A 73 -12.49 9.18 10.64
N GLY A 74 -13.28 8.67 9.68
CA GLY A 74 -13.99 9.49 8.69
C GLY A 74 -13.12 10.01 7.54
N THR A 75 -11.85 9.63 7.48
CA THR A 75 -10.95 9.96 6.35
C THR A 75 -10.85 8.78 5.39
N PRO A 76 -11.33 8.89 4.13
CA PRO A 76 -11.16 7.84 3.13
C PRO A 76 -9.69 7.53 2.84
N LEU A 77 -9.32 6.24 2.87
CA LEU A 77 -7.96 5.77 2.70
C LEU A 77 -7.60 5.65 1.21
N LYS A 78 -6.67 6.50 0.75
CA LYS A 78 -6.16 6.48 -0.62
C LYS A 78 -5.40 5.17 -0.90
N TRP A 79 -6.03 4.23 -1.59
CA TRP A 79 -5.47 2.89 -1.82
C TRP A 79 -4.08 2.88 -2.47
N HIS A 80 -3.75 3.91 -3.26
CA HIS A 80 -2.48 4.06 -3.97
C HIS A 80 -1.35 4.62 -3.09
N TYR A 81 -1.62 4.91 -1.82
CA TYR A 81 -0.58 5.22 -0.84
C TYR A 81 -0.20 3.94 -0.08
N PRO A 82 1.11 3.71 0.20
CA PRO A 82 1.52 2.58 1.02
C PRO A 82 0.81 2.58 2.38
N ILE A 83 0.45 1.40 2.88
CA ILE A 83 -0.26 1.23 4.14
C ILE A 83 0.48 1.89 5.31
N GLY A 84 1.81 1.74 5.36
CA GLY A 84 2.65 2.37 6.37
C GLY A 84 2.60 3.89 6.32
N LEU A 85 2.58 4.47 5.12
CA LEU A 85 2.44 5.92 4.95
C LEU A 85 1.08 6.40 5.45
N LEU A 86 0.00 5.71 5.11
CA LEU A 86 -1.35 6.08 5.57
C LEU A 86 -1.46 6.00 7.10
N PHE A 87 -0.92 4.95 7.70
CA PHE A 87 -0.89 4.79 9.15
C PHE A 87 -0.05 5.89 9.82
N ASP A 88 1.18 6.12 9.36
CA ASP A 88 2.07 7.12 9.95
C ASP A 88 1.52 8.54 9.78
N LEU A 89 0.82 8.80 8.66
CA LEU A 89 0.20 10.10 8.38
C LEU A 89 -1.04 10.36 9.24
N LEU A 90 -1.96 9.40 9.36
CA LEU A 90 -3.29 9.59 9.98
C LEU A 90 -3.35 9.25 11.47
N VAL A 91 -2.41 8.43 11.95
CA VAL A 91 -2.40 7.94 13.33
C VAL A 91 -1.21 8.52 14.10
N GLY A 92 -0.06 8.69 13.43
CA GLY A 92 1.11 9.33 14.01
C GLY A 92 1.78 8.55 15.16
N GLY A 93 2.52 9.28 16.01
CA GLY A 93 3.37 8.72 17.07
C GLY A 93 2.63 8.21 18.31
N ASP A 94 1.44 8.74 18.60
CA ASP A 94 0.62 8.36 19.77
C ASP A 94 -0.43 7.29 19.41
N ALA A 95 -0.08 6.40 18.48
CA ALA A 95 -1.00 5.44 17.91
C ALA A 95 -1.60 4.49 18.96
N ILE A 96 -2.92 4.55 19.13
CA ILE A 96 -3.68 3.51 19.83
C ILE A 96 -3.85 2.34 18.87
N LEU A 97 -3.16 1.24 19.16
CA LEU A 97 -3.26 -0.01 18.40
C LEU A 97 -4.34 -0.93 18.99
N PRO A 98 -5.01 -1.76 18.15
CA PRO A 98 -4.84 -1.88 16.70
C PRO A 98 -5.40 -0.69 15.92
N TRP A 99 -4.85 -0.42 14.73
CA TRP A 99 -5.36 0.64 13.86
C TRP A 99 -6.79 0.30 13.43
N LEU A 100 -7.75 1.15 13.81
CA LEU A 100 -9.14 0.97 13.47
C LEU A 100 -9.41 1.45 12.04
N ILE A 101 -9.91 0.54 11.21
CA ILE A 101 -10.34 0.79 9.84
C ILE A 101 -11.80 0.40 9.70
N THR A 102 -12.61 1.31 9.19
CA THR A 102 -14.00 1.03 8.86
C THR A 102 -14.09 0.66 7.37
N VAL A 103 -14.90 -0.36 7.10
CA VAL A 103 -15.11 -0.97 5.77
C VAL A 103 -16.48 -0.55 5.27
N HIS A 104 -16.52 -0.10 4.02
CA HIS A 104 -17.73 0.35 3.35
C HIS A 104 -17.91 -0.38 2.01
N PHE A 105 -19.16 -0.56 1.60
CA PHE A 105 -19.55 -1.14 0.30
C PHE A 105 -20.49 -0.22 -0.50
N SER A 106 -21.10 0.77 0.16
CA SER A 106 -21.94 1.81 -0.44
C SER A 106 -21.22 3.16 -0.48
N LYS A 107 -21.84 4.19 -1.09
CA LYS A 107 -21.41 5.61 -0.99
C LYS A 107 -19.91 5.84 -1.28
N PHE A 108 -19.38 5.20 -2.32
CA PHE A 108 -17.97 5.32 -2.69
C PHE A 108 -17.61 6.81 -2.92
N PRO A 109 -16.57 7.34 -2.25
CA PRO A 109 -16.26 8.77 -2.29
C PRO A 109 -15.43 9.13 -3.54
N GLU A 110 -16.11 9.26 -4.68
CA GLU A 110 -15.49 9.48 -6.00
C GLU A 110 -14.65 10.77 -6.09
N ASP A 111 -14.98 11.79 -5.30
CA ASP A 111 -14.27 13.07 -5.32
C ASP A 111 -12.85 12.99 -4.75
N VAL A 112 -12.56 11.96 -3.93
CA VAL A 112 -11.28 11.83 -3.21
C VAL A 112 -10.57 10.50 -3.45
N LEU A 113 -11.29 9.45 -3.86
CA LEU A 113 -10.73 8.13 -4.15
C LEU A 113 -10.82 7.78 -5.63
N PHE A 114 -9.72 7.27 -6.17
CA PHE A 114 -9.74 6.58 -7.47
C PHE A 114 -10.30 5.17 -7.28
N ARG A 115 -11.10 4.71 -8.23
CA ARG A 115 -11.54 3.31 -8.28
C ARG A 115 -10.37 2.37 -8.55
N CYS A 116 -10.42 1.17 -7.98
CA CYS A 116 -9.42 0.10 -8.11
C CYS A 116 -10.10 -1.25 -8.41
N PRO A 117 -10.70 -1.42 -9.60
CA PRO A 117 -11.48 -2.62 -9.95
C PRO A 117 -10.68 -3.93 -9.98
N ASN A 118 -9.35 -3.87 -10.12
CA ASN A 118 -8.50 -5.06 -10.16
C ASN A 118 -7.06 -4.77 -9.71
N LYS A 119 -6.28 -5.84 -9.51
CA LYS A 119 -4.88 -5.76 -9.08
C LYS A 119 -3.93 -5.23 -10.16
N ASP A 120 -4.31 -5.28 -11.44
CA ASP A 120 -3.50 -4.80 -12.55
C ASP A 120 -3.31 -3.27 -12.48
N ILE A 121 -4.30 -2.53 -11.97
CA ILE A 121 -4.19 -1.09 -11.71
C ILE A 121 -3.18 -0.80 -10.60
N VAL A 122 -3.14 -1.64 -9.57
CA VAL A 122 -2.14 -1.52 -8.49
C VAL A 122 -0.75 -1.82 -9.02
N GLU A 123 -0.60 -2.85 -9.86
CA GLU A 123 0.66 -3.17 -10.54
C GLU A 123 1.14 -2.00 -11.42
N ALA A 124 0.24 -1.44 -12.23
CA ALA A 124 0.55 -0.29 -13.07
C ALA A 124 0.98 0.93 -12.24
N HIS A 125 0.29 1.20 -11.12
CA HIS A 125 0.66 2.27 -10.19
C HIS A 125 2.05 2.03 -9.58
N PHE A 126 2.31 0.82 -9.08
CA PHE A 126 3.60 0.42 -8.52
C PHE A 126 4.73 0.59 -9.55
N MET A 127 4.55 0.10 -10.78
CA MET A 127 5.53 0.23 -11.85
C MET A 127 5.74 1.66 -12.31
N SER A 128 4.71 2.50 -12.28
CA SER A 128 4.82 3.93 -12.57
C SER A 128 5.72 4.63 -11.54
N GLY A 129 5.48 4.41 -10.24
CA GLY A 129 6.30 4.96 -9.17
C GLY A 129 7.76 4.51 -9.25
N LEU A 130 8.00 3.24 -9.58
CA LEU A 130 9.34 2.70 -9.78
C LEU A 130 10.08 3.37 -10.94
N LYS A 131 9.40 3.58 -12.08
CA LYS A 131 9.95 4.26 -13.25
C LYS A 131 10.27 5.72 -12.97
N GLU A 132 9.36 6.43 -12.29
CA GLU A 132 9.58 7.82 -11.88
C GLU A 132 10.82 7.94 -10.98
N ALA A 133 10.95 7.06 -9.99
CA ALA A 133 12.12 7.00 -9.12
C ALA A 133 13.42 6.71 -9.91
N ASP A 134 13.37 5.82 -10.91
CA ASP A 134 14.53 5.53 -11.76
C ASP A 134 14.90 6.67 -12.71
N VAL A 135 13.93 7.46 -13.17
CA VAL A 135 14.19 8.69 -13.93
C VAL A 135 15.00 9.68 -13.09
N LEU A 136 14.64 9.84 -11.81
CA LEU A 136 15.37 10.71 -10.89
C LEU A 136 16.78 10.19 -10.57
N LYS A 137 16.92 8.89 -10.30
CA LYS A 137 18.21 8.28 -9.93
C LYS A 137 19.16 8.11 -11.11
N HIS A 138 18.65 7.56 -12.22
CA HIS A 138 19.45 7.01 -13.33
C HIS A 138 18.95 7.46 -14.72
N ARG A 139 18.10 8.49 -14.81
CA ARG A 139 17.48 8.92 -16.08
C ARG A 139 16.66 7.81 -16.77
N GLY A 140 16.16 6.84 -16.01
CA GLY A 140 15.31 5.75 -16.49
C GLY A 140 16.08 4.61 -17.15
N GLN A 141 17.42 4.63 -17.12
CA GLN A 141 18.26 3.67 -17.85
C GLN A 141 18.17 2.26 -17.27
N VAL A 142 18.13 2.13 -15.94
CA VAL A 142 18.17 0.82 -15.28
C VAL A 142 16.85 0.09 -15.47
N VAL A 143 15.70 0.74 -15.24
CA VAL A 143 14.38 0.13 -15.44
C VAL A 143 14.14 -0.19 -16.92
N SER A 144 14.62 0.65 -17.85
CA SER A 144 14.47 0.40 -19.28
C SER A 144 15.32 -0.76 -19.79
N ALA A 145 16.47 -1.03 -19.15
CA ALA A 145 17.32 -2.19 -19.45
C ALA A 145 16.82 -3.50 -18.82
N MET A 146 15.84 -3.45 -17.91
CA MET A 146 15.23 -4.64 -17.32
C MET A 146 14.29 -5.35 -18.30
N GLN A 147 14.26 -6.67 -18.22
CA GLN A 147 13.32 -7.47 -19.01
C GLN A 147 11.94 -7.53 -18.33
N LYS A 148 10.88 -7.88 -19.07
CA LYS A 148 9.52 -8.05 -18.50
C LYS A 148 9.51 -9.01 -17.30
N LYS A 149 10.32 -10.08 -17.33
CA LYS A 149 10.46 -11.01 -16.20
C LYS A 149 11.00 -10.35 -14.92
N ASP A 150 11.88 -9.36 -15.06
CA ASP A 150 12.46 -8.63 -13.94
C ASP A 150 11.39 -7.71 -13.31
N HIS A 151 10.59 -7.03 -14.14
CA HIS A 151 9.45 -6.24 -13.68
C HIS A 151 8.41 -7.11 -12.95
N ASN A 152 8.05 -8.25 -13.54
CA ASN A 152 7.15 -9.21 -12.91
C ASN A 152 7.71 -9.76 -11.59
N GLN A 153 9.03 -9.98 -11.50
CA GLN A 153 9.66 -10.47 -10.28
C GLN A 153 9.62 -9.43 -9.16
N LEU A 154 9.81 -8.14 -9.46
CA LEU A 154 9.62 -7.05 -8.49
C LEU A 154 8.18 -7.05 -7.98
N TRP A 155 7.21 -7.08 -8.90
CA TRP A 155 5.79 -7.10 -8.55
C TRP A 155 5.39 -8.30 -7.69
N LEU A 156 5.73 -9.52 -8.14
CA LEU A 156 5.43 -10.75 -7.40
C LEU A 156 6.17 -10.84 -6.07
N GLY A 157 7.38 -10.26 -5.98
CA GLY A 157 8.12 -10.13 -4.73
C GLY A 157 7.33 -9.31 -3.71
N LEU A 158 6.76 -8.17 -4.13
CA LEU A 158 5.91 -7.33 -3.29
C LEU A 158 4.60 -8.04 -2.91
N VAL A 159 3.84 -8.53 -3.89
CA VAL A 159 2.51 -9.14 -3.67
C VAL A 159 2.57 -10.35 -2.75
N ASN A 160 3.60 -11.19 -2.90
CA ASN A 160 3.73 -12.42 -2.13
C ASN A 160 4.59 -12.27 -0.87
N ASP A 161 4.96 -11.04 -0.49
CA ASP A 161 5.79 -10.73 0.68
C ASP A 161 7.13 -11.50 0.67
N LYS A 162 7.77 -11.58 -0.49
CA LYS A 162 9.03 -12.31 -0.73
C LYS A 162 10.21 -11.36 -0.87
N PHE A 163 10.80 -10.99 0.27
CA PHE A 163 11.97 -10.12 0.38
C PHE A 163 13.09 -10.48 -0.62
N ASP A 164 13.59 -11.72 -0.60
CA ASP A 164 14.74 -12.11 -1.42
C ASP A 164 14.40 -12.11 -2.93
N GLN A 165 13.15 -12.41 -3.29
CA GLN A 165 12.67 -12.33 -4.67
C GLN A 165 12.67 -10.88 -5.18
N PHE A 166 12.16 -9.94 -4.37
CA PHE A 166 12.14 -8.52 -4.68
C PHE A 166 13.56 -7.95 -4.79
N TRP A 167 14.40 -8.18 -3.78
CA TRP A 167 15.74 -7.58 -3.69
C TRP A 167 16.75 -8.18 -4.67
N ALA A 168 16.53 -9.39 -5.19
CA ALA A 168 17.32 -9.94 -6.28
C ALA A 168 17.33 -9.04 -7.53
N VAL A 169 16.23 -8.30 -7.78
CA VAL A 169 16.12 -7.34 -8.88
C VAL A 169 16.30 -5.90 -8.38
N ASN A 170 15.67 -5.52 -7.26
CA ASN A 170 15.67 -4.13 -6.77
C ASN A 170 17.08 -3.61 -6.45
N ARG A 171 18.03 -4.48 -6.09
CA ARG A 171 19.43 -4.10 -5.87
C ARG A 171 20.05 -3.36 -7.06
N ARG A 172 19.69 -3.73 -8.30
CA ARG A 172 20.16 -3.06 -9.52
C ARG A 172 19.70 -1.60 -9.58
N LEU A 173 18.54 -1.30 -9.01
CA LEU A 173 17.98 0.05 -8.90
C LEU A 173 18.58 0.84 -7.73
N MET A 174 19.40 0.22 -6.90
CA MET A 174 20.03 0.86 -5.75
C MET A 174 21.55 1.04 -5.93
N GLU A 175 22.09 0.63 -7.07
CA GLU A 175 23.49 0.85 -7.45
C GLU A 175 23.62 2.21 -8.17
N PRO A 176 24.59 3.07 -7.81
CA PRO A 176 24.81 4.32 -8.51
C PRO A 176 25.35 4.08 -9.93
N ILE A 177 25.26 5.10 -10.78
CA ILE A 177 25.93 5.09 -12.09
C ILE A 177 27.45 4.99 -11.85
N PRO A 178 28.21 4.19 -12.63
CA PRO A 178 29.66 4.16 -12.54
C PRO A 178 30.26 5.57 -12.56
N ASP A 179 31.31 5.77 -11.76
CA ASP A 179 32.01 7.05 -11.61
C ASP A 179 31.20 8.18 -10.95
N GLN A 180 30.09 7.85 -10.28
CA GLN A 180 29.37 8.77 -9.39
C GLN A 180 29.34 8.25 -7.95
N ASP A 181 29.50 9.16 -6.99
CA ASP A 181 29.45 8.86 -5.55
C ASP A 181 28.02 8.52 -5.05
N GLY A 182 26.99 8.62 -5.90
CA GLY A 182 25.60 8.37 -5.53
C GLY A 182 24.61 8.54 -6.69
N PHE A 183 23.31 8.60 -6.36
CA PHE A 183 22.26 8.89 -7.34
C PHE A 183 22.27 10.36 -7.77
N LYS A 184 21.79 10.62 -8.99
CA LYS A 184 21.65 12.00 -9.50
C LYS A 184 20.68 12.84 -8.66
N HIS A 185 19.54 12.27 -8.28
CA HIS A 185 18.53 12.88 -7.40
C HIS A 185 17.96 11.81 -6.46
N ILE A 186 17.51 12.24 -5.28
CA ILE A 186 16.83 11.36 -4.31
C ILE A 186 15.32 11.39 -4.58
N PRO A 187 14.66 10.26 -4.89
CA PRO A 187 13.21 10.19 -5.01
C PRO A 187 12.56 10.32 -3.63
N VAL A 188 12.04 11.49 -3.32
CA VAL A 188 11.38 11.79 -2.05
C VAL A 188 10.05 12.49 -2.27
N ARG A 189 9.05 12.13 -1.48
CA ARG A 189 7.75 12.81 -1.41
C ARG A 189 7.48 13.15 0.05
N CYS A 190 7.18 14.41 0.31
CA CYS A 190 6.84 14.90 1.64
C CYS A 190 5.33 14.99 1.76
N TYR A 191 4.79 14.37 2.80
CA TYR A 191 3.37 14.40 3.11
C TYR A 191 3.18 15.09 4.45
N SER A 192 2.16 15.93 4.54
CA SER A 192 1.72 16.56 5.78
C SER A 192 0.21 16.39 5.87
N GLU A 193 -0.30 16.18 7.08
CA GLU A 193 -1.73 16.35 7.29
C GLU A 193 -2.09 17.78 6.92
N VAL A 194 -3.01 17.95 5.98
CA VAL A 194 -3.65 19.25 5.79
C VAL A 194 -4.63 19.35 6.94
N SER A 195 -4.16 19.90 8.06
CA SER A 195 -5.06 20.40 9.08
C SER A 195 -5.92 21.47 8.43
N TYR A 196 -7.19 21.14 8.13
CA TYR A 196 -8.23 22.14 7.96
C TYR A 196 -8.41 22.82 9.33
N LEU A 197 -7.48 23.72 9.67
CA LEU A 197 -7.57 24.60 10.82
C LEU A 197 -8.44 25.78 10.41
N CYS A 198 -9.63 25.81 11.01
CA CYS A 198 -10.56 26.93 11.21
C CYS A 198 -11.07 27.69 9.98
#